data_AF-A0A822DUT9-F1
#
_entry.id   AF-A0A822DUT9-F1
#
_cell.length_a   1.000
_cell.length_b   1.000
_cell.length_c   1.000
_cell.angle_alpha   90.00
_cell.angle_beta   90.00
_cell.angle_gamma   90.00
#
_symmetry.space_group_name_H-M   'P 1'
#
loop_
_entity.id
_entity.type
_entity.pdbx_description
1 polymer ?
#
loop_
_entity_poly.entity_id
_entity_poly.type
_entity_poly.pdbx_seq_one_letter_code
_entity_poly.pdbx_strand_id
1 'polypeptide(L)'
;MDFHGPINPTSQRGNKYIISFTDVLSKFVVTKAVRDNTAQAVVRFLKEDIIAKFGTPRCILTDNGTHFTSTVTNELFKQIG
;
A
#
# COMPACT_ATOMS: atom_id res chain seq x y z
N MET A 1 -5.18 2.48 4.40
CA MET A 1 -3.84 2.42 3.77
C MET A 1 -3.54 3.79 3.22
N ASP A 2 -2.29 4.24 3.37
CA ASP A 2 -1.89 5.60 3.06
C ASP A 2 -0.41 5.70 2.66
N PHE A 3 -0.05 6.74 1.90
CA PHE A 3 1.30 7.08 1.51
C PHE A 3 1.81 8.31 2.26
N HIS A 4 2.99 8.18 2.86
CA HIS A 4 3.70 9.28 3.51
C HIS A 4 4.85 9.75 2.62
N GLY A 5 4.86 11.04 2.25
CA GLY A 5 5.94 11.68 1.50
C GLY A 5 5.45 12.69 0.45
N PRO A 6 6.34 13.16 -0.45
CA PRO A 6 7.73 12.73 -0.59
C PRO A 6 8.61 13.18 0.60
N ILE A 7 9.44 12.27 1.11
CA ILE A 7 10.38 12.51 2.20
C ILE A 7 11.72 12.98 1.63
N ASN A 8 12.22 14.08 2.18
CA ASN A 8 13.52 14.64 1.82
C ASN A 8 14.45 14.71 3.05
N PRO A 9 15.73 14.33 2.93
CA PRO A 9 16.37 13.82 1.72
C PRO A 9 15.91 12.39 1.36
N THR A 10 16.00 12.05 0.07
CA THR A 10 15.71 10.68 -0.40
C THR A 10 16.72 9.71 0.22
N SER A 11 16.27 8.50 0.57
CA SER A 11 17.17 7.47 1.12
C SER A 11 18.25 7.03 0.12
N GLN A 12 19.32 6.41 0.61
CA GLN A 12 20.40 5.86 -0.23
C GLN A 12 19.91 4.91 -1.33
N ARG A 13 18.76 4.24 -1.13
CA ARG A 13 18.17 3.31 -2.10
C ARG A 13 17.15 3.96 -3.06
N GLY A 14 17.00 5.28 -3.00
CA GLY A 14 16.07 6.05 -3.83
C GLY A 14 14.62 6.06 -3.31
N ASN A 15 14.35 5.51 -2.12
CA ASN A 15 12.99 5.55 -1.56
C ASN A 15 12.67 6.96 -1.06
N LYS A 16 11.51 7.47 -1.47
CA LYS A 16 11.00 8.80 -1.13
C LYS A 16 9.59 8.76 -0.52
N TYR A 17 8.94 7.59 -0.47
CA TYR A 17 7.66 7.43 0.20
C TYR A 17 7.67 6.24 1.16
N ILE A 18 6.74 6.24 2.11
CA ILE A 18 6.41 5.09 2.94
C ILE A 18 4.95 4.76 2.68
N ILE A 19 4.65 3.54 2.24
CA ILE A 19 3.28 3.02 2.21
C ILE A 19 2.99 2.34 3.55
N SER A 20 1.79 2.56 4.09
CA SER A 20 1.35 2.02 5.38
C SER A 20 -0.02 1.37 5.29
N PHE A 21 -0.15 0.20 5.92
CA PHE A 21 -1.42 -0.50 6.11
C PHE A 21 -1.64 -0.73 7.60
N THR A 22 -2.76 -0.27 8.11
CA THR A 22 -3.10 -0.37 9.53
C THR A 22 -4.34 -1.23 9.68
N ASP A 23 -4.24 -2.28 10.49
CA ASP A 23 -5.41 -3.00 10.96
C ASP A 23 -6.21 -2.12 11.94
N VAL A 24 -7.51 -1.97 11.68
CA VAL A 24 -8.36 -1.02 12.41
C VAL A 24 -8.60 -1.47 13.85
N LEU A 25 -8.66 -2.78 14.12
CA LEU A 25 -8.96 -3.33 15.44
C LEU A 25 -7.73 -3.33 16.33
N SER A 26 -6.69 -4.05 15.94
CA SER A 26 -5.47 -4.22 16.74
C SER A 26 -4.54 -3.00 16.71
N LYS A 27 -4.75 -2.07 15.77
CA LYS A 27 -3.83 -0.98 15.44
C LYS A 27 -2.46 -1.46 14.97
N PHE A 28 -2.33 -2.73 14.59
CA PHE A 28 -1.11 -3.25 13.99
C PHE A 28 -0.83 -2.58 12.65
N VAL A 29 0.41 -2.12 12.44
CA VAL A 29 0.80 -1.38 11.24
C VAL A 29 1.90 -2.14 10.49
N VAL A 30 1.68 -2.33 9.19
CA VAL A 30 2.70 -2.79 8.24
C VAL A 30 3.13 -1.60 7.40
N THR A 31 4.44 -1.36 7.29
CA THR A 31 4.99 -0.27 6.48
C THR A 31 6.07 -0.75 5.53
N LYS A 32 6.22 -0.08 4.39
CA LYS A 32 7.29 -0.32 3.42
C LYS A 32 7.77 0.98 2.80
N ALA A 33 9.09 1.15 2.73
CA ALA A 33 9.70 2.26 2.00
C ALA A 33 9.69 1.96 0.49
N VAL A 34 9.22 2.92 -0.30
CA VAL A 34 9.03 2.80 -1.75
C VAL A 34 9.53 4.04 -2.50
N ARG A 35 9.91 3.84 -3.77
CA ARG A 35 10.50 4.89 -4.62
C ARG A 35 9.46 5.80 -5.26
N ASP A 36 8.26 5.30 -5.43
CA ASP A 36 7.12 6.02 -6.03
C ASP A 36 5.83 5.65 -5.29
N ASN A 37 4.79 6.43 -5.53
CA ASN A 37 3.46 6.22 -4.97
C ASN A 37 2.50 5.60 -6.00
N THR A 38 3.00 4.84 -6.97
CA THR A 38 2.18 4.31 -8.08
C THR A 38 1.22 3.19 -7.64
N ALA A 39 0.20 2.94 -8.47
CA ALA A 39 -0.70 1.81 -8.29
C ALA A 39 0.02 0.45 -8.29
N GLN A 40 1.08 0.32 -9.09
CA GLN A 40 1.93 -0.88 -9.14
C GLN A 40 2.65 -1.10 -7.81
N ALA A 41 3.15 -0.03 -7.18
CA ALA A 41 3.73 -0.10 -5.85
C ALA A 41 2.71 -0.56 -4.80
N VAL A 42 1.46 -0.07 -4.89
CA VAL A 42 0.33 -0.50 -4.03
C VAL A 42 0.04 -1.99 -4.21
N VAL A 43 -0.18 -2.45 -5.43
CA VAL A 43 -0.50 -3.86 -5.72
C VAL A 43 0.63 -4.78 -5.24
N ARG A 44 1.88 -4.38 -5.45
CA ARG A 44 3.04 -5.15 -4.99
C ARG A 44 3.06 -5.26 -3.47
N PHE A 45 2.87 -4.15 -2.77
CA PHE A 45 2.82 -4.12 -1.32
C PHE A 45 1.66 -4.97 -0.77
N LEU A 46 0.46 -4.85 -1.33
CA LEU A 46 -0.68 -5.67 -0.92
C LEU A 46 -0.42 -7.17 -1.12
N LYS A 47 0.11 -7.59 -2.27
CA LYS A 47 0.38 -8.99 -2.54
C LYS A 47 1.50 -9.56 -1.65
N GLU A 48 2.65 -8.89 -1.61
CA GLU A 48 3.88 -9.41 -0.98
C GLU A 48 3.91 -9.20 0.54
N ASP A 49 3.38 -8.09 1.03
CA ASP A 49 3.56 -7.67 2.42
C ASP A 49 2.30 -7.78 3.27
N ILE A 50 1.12 -7.90 2.65
CA ILE A 50 -0.15 -8.06 3.36
C ILE A 50 -0.72 -9.46 3.12
N ILE A 51 -1.13 -9.78 1.89
CA ILE A 51 -1.88 -11.01 1.57
C ILE A 51 -1.02 -12.25 1.78
N ALA A 52 0.21 -12.28 1.26
CA ALA A 52 1.09 -13.44 1.41
C ALA A 52 1.49 -13.74 2.86
N LYS A 53 1.43 -12.74 3.76
CA LYS A 53 1.91 -12.85 5.15
C LYS A 53 0.78 -13.01 6.17
N PHE A 54 -0.35 -12.34 5.95
CA PHE A 54 -1.45 -12.24 6.92
C PHE A 54 -2.79 -12.72 6.35
N GLY A 55 -2.85 -13.05 5.06
CA GLY A 55 -4.08 -13.39 4.37
C GLY A 55 -4.80 -12.16 3.80
N THR A 56 -5.90 -12.40 3.11
CA THR A 56 -6.66 -11.35 2.42
C THR A 56 -7.46 -10.49 3.41
N PRO A 57 -7.29 -9.15 3.40
CA PRO A 57 -8.12 -8.26 4.18
C PRO A 57 -9.59 -8.32 3.72
N ARG A 58 -10.54 -8.32 4.66
CA ARG A 58 -11.97 -8.28 4.33
C ARG A 58 -12.42 -6.96 3.68
N CYS A 59 -11.76 -5.86 4.04
CA CYS A 59 -12.04 -4.54 3.51
C CYS A 59 -10.76 -3.72 3.56
N ILE A 60 -10.51 -2.93 2.53
CA ILE A 60 -9.39 -2.01 2.46
C ILE A 60 -9.97 -0.60 2.40
N LEU A 61 -9.75 0.15 3.47
CA LEU A 61 -10.09 1.57 3.54
C LEU A 61 -8.87 2.37 3.09
N THR A 62 -9.03 3.11 2.00
CA THR A 62 -8.04 4.06 1.48
C THR A 62 -8.68 5.43 1.35
N ASP A 63 -7.87 6.46 1.20
CA ASP A 63 -8.38 7.72 0.69
C ASP A 63 -8.76 7.59 -0.81
N ASN A 64 -9.39 8.62 -1.37
CA ASN A 64 -9.72 8.69 -2.78
C ASN A 64 -8.50 9.04 -3.67
N GLY A 65 -7.28 8.77 -3.21
CA GLY A 65 -6.08 8.96 -3.99
C GLY A 65 -6.13 8.16 -5.30
N THR A 66 -5.71 8.78 -6.40
CA THR A 66 -5.75 8.18 -7.76
C THR A 66 -4.97 6.86 -7.86
N HIS A 67 -3.97 6.68 -7.01
CA HIS A 67 -3.17 5.45 -6.93
C HIS A 67 -3.94 4.27 -6.32
N PHE A 68 -4.97 4.53 -5.50
CA PHE A 68 -5.84 3.51 -4.92
C PHE A 68 -7.10 3.25 -5.75
N THR A 69 -7.53 4.22 -6.55
CA THR A 69 -8.70 4.11 -7.43
C THR A 69 -8.36 3.67 -8.87
N SER A 70 -7.09 3.39 -9.16
CA SER A 70 -6.64 2.97 -10.48
C SER A 70 -7.25 1.61 -10.92
N THR A 71 -7.38 1.40 -12.23
CA THR A 71 -7.87 0.14 -12.82
C THR A 71 -7.09 -1.07 -12.31
N VAL A 72 -5.76 -0.94 -12.19
CA VAL A 72 -4.86 -2.01 -11.74
C VAL A 72 -5.13 -2.41 -10.28
N THR A 73 -5.40 -1.42 -9.43
CA THR A 73 -5.74 -1.66 -8.02
C THR A 73 -7.15 -2.29 -7.90
N ASN A 74 -8.11 -1.81 -8.71
CA ASN A 74 -9.47 -2.34 -8.74
C ASN A 74 -9.53 -3.78 -9.26
N GLU A 75 -8.70 -4.15 -10.24
CA GLU A 75 -8.57 -5.53 -10.71
C GLU A 75 -8.07 -6.46 -9.63
N LEU A 76 -7.06 -6.02 -8.84
CA LEU A 76 -6.62 -6.78 -7.69
C LEU A 76 -7.75 -6.99 -6.69
N PHE A 77 -8.50 -5.93 -6.36
CA PHE A 77 -9.63 -6.04 -5.42
C PHE A 77 -10.69 -7.03 -5.91
N LYS A 78 -11.02 -7.04 -7.21
CA LYS A 78 -11.92 -8.05 -7.78
C LYS A 78 -11.40 -9.49 -7.67
N GLN A 79 -10.09 -9.70 -7.70
CA GLN A 79 -9.49 -11.04 -7.62
C GLN A 79 -9.46 -11.60 -6.20
N ILE A 80 -9.33 -10.73 -5.20
CA ILE A 80 -9.12 -11.15 -3.82
C ILE A 80 -10.43 -11.27 -3.03
N GLY A 81 -11.57 -10.84 -3.61
CA GLY A 81 -12.91 -10.92 -3.01
C GLY A 81 -13.27 -9.67 -2.22
#